data_AF-A0AAJ8DR96-F1
#
_entry.id   AF-A0AAJ8DR96-F1
#
_cell.length_a   1.000
_cell.length_b   1.000
_cell.length_c   1.000
_cell.angle_alpha   90.00
_cell.angle_beta   90.00
_cell.angle_gamma   90.00
#
_symmetry.space_group_name_H-M   'P 1'
#
loop_
_entity.id
_entity.type
_entity.pdbx_description
1 polymer ?
#
loop_
_entity_poly.entity_id
_entity_poly.type
_entity_poly.pdbx_seq_one_letter_code
_entity_poly.pdbx_strand_id
1 'polypeptide(L)'
;MAFQTLTHALVNTLEELEQSSFGKFCYQLLQHSDPPQVPYSVLVEWDPVQVTELLISTYCYNGALPETVDILRQIGCGDKAHRLVELFVDRHRDWLIHRVTKVEPVLDELLIQGVIQQESYDNIRALPTSEDKMRKLFDCLLTAGGGTGKDIFYNTLEKLEPDLISCIKTARIRNQGPEIGTSDPHVGLRNPVVKRVKVITVKSPMAFGSEVFTEGDWIKVDPEVNCVDAEDAPPYSLQSEAGKFECSISGLRWVCKEKVCFKYHFGFWEEHMGRLETMKYIPGGPLLDITVISGKLDEVYLPHWICTDDSPTILDKFAVLHMDDCGDVVEKPSEVTPTHVKILQPVFSPRGVLMRVGFPVKINCKVLIYKTNKAFLTLHVYLIPRDPALQQTIKNRALSSGYKSIPKPYPEKSLKMHDRFILTADVDSAEVYPEKLKLIYDSRDPNFYEVFVENPDSNFKLTLKNESGPVWTRAIRRDDYLNTDVSKVAYDTELSRVRFGFAQRVSREVINQLLDDLSEDGVLNDEERESIAQRNNTRADRARCLIETVRRKGCEASRKMISHLQSRDQTLSTELGLLSGRPV
;
A
#
# COMPACT_ATOMS: atom_id res chain seq x y z
N MET A 1 20.10 -13.73 18.99
CA MET A 1 19.65 -15.12 19.21
C MET A 1 18.81 -15.52 18.01
N ALA A 2 19.03 -16.71 17.45
CA ALA A 2 18.41 -17.15 16.20
C ALA A 2 16.89 -17.15 16.32
N PHE A 3 16.18 -16.50 15.39
CA PHE A 3 14.74 -16.64 15.27
C PHE A 3 14.45 -18.08 14.81
N GLN A 4 14.05 -18.96 15.72
CA GLN A 4 13.51 -20.27 15.35
C GLN A 4 12.13 -20.07 14.73
N THR A 5 11.92 -20.59 13.52
CA THR A 5 10.59 -20.70 12.89
C THR A 5 9.68 -21.55 13.78
N LEU A 6 8.36 -21.31 13.81
CA LEU A 6 7.43 -22.13 14.62
C LEU A 6 7.53 -23.61 14.27
N THR A 7 7.71 -23.98 12.99
CA THR A 7 7.96 -25.36 12.58
C THR A 7 9.15 -25.94 13.33
N HIS A 8 10.27 -25.23 13.36
CA HIS A 8 11.46 -25.62 14.11
C HIS A 8 11.21 -25.68 15.63
N ALA A 9 10.38 -24.78 16.17
CA ALA A 9 10.01 -24.82 17.58
C ALA A 9 9.13 -26.04 17.92
N LEU A 10 8.16 -26.38 17.08
CA LEU A 10 7.32 -27.56 17.20
C LEU A 10 8.14 -28.84 17.05
N VAL A 11 8.99 -28.94 16.01
CA VAL A 11 9.90 -30.08 15.80
C VAL A 11 10.79 -30.28 17.02
N ASN A 12 11.51 -29.24 17.46
CA ASN A 12 12.35 -29.33 18.66
C ASN A 12 11.55 -29.79 19.89
N THR A 13 10.35 -29.24 20.05
CA THR A 13 9.50 -29.57 21.21
C THR A 13 9.09 -31.04 21.19
N LEU A 14 8.75 -31.58 20.03
CA LEU A 14 8.38 -32.97 19.85
C LEU A 14 9.60 -33.91 19.91
N GLU A 15 10.78 -33.50 19.43
CA GLU A 15 12.05 -34.23 19.58
C GLU A 15 12.50 -34.34 21.04
N GLU A 16 12.18 -33.33 21.86
CA GLU A 16 12.47 -33.33 23.30
C GLU A 16 11.47 -34.21 24.11
N LEU A 17 10.42 -34.76 23.49
CA LEU A 17 9.50 -35.67 24.17
C LEU A 17 10.11 -37.06 24.30
N GLU A 18 10.05 -37.62 25.51
CA GLU A 18 10.31 -39.04 25.70
C GLU A 18 9.32 -39.88 24.89
N GLN A 19 9.74 -41.05 24.43
CA GLN A 19 8.93 -41.89 23.54
C GLN A 19 7.55 -42.25 24.11
N SER A 20 7.42 -42.36 25.44
CA SER A 20 6.13 -42.58 26.10
C SER A 20 5.20 -41.35 26.03
N SER A 21 5.75 -40.14 26.12
CA SER A 21 5.04 -38.88 26.00
C SER A 21 4.71 -38.56 24.54
N PHE A 22 5.60 -38.86 23.61
CA PHE A 22 5.34 -38.75 22.16
C PHE A 22 4.21 -39.69 21.73
N GLY A 23 4.19 -40.94 22.20
CA GLY A 23 3.07 -41.85 21.95
C GLY A 23 1.73 -41.33 22.49
N LYS A 24 1.72 -40.75 23.70
CA LYS A 24 0.53 -40.09 24.27
C LYS A 24 0.12 -38.86 23.45
N PHE A 25 1.08 -38.08 22.97
CA PHE A 25 0.84 -36.92 22.10
C PHE A 25 0.11 -37.35 20.82
N CYS A 26 0.65 -38.34 20.10
CA CYS A 26 0.03 -38.88 18.88
C CYS A 26 -1.36 -39.47 19.14
N TYR A 27 -1.57 -40.11 20.30
CA TYR A 27 -2.90 -40.62 20.68
C TYR A 27 -3.89 -39.47 20.86
N GLN A 28 -3.54 -38.45 21.64
CA GLN A 28 -4.41 -37.30 21.89
C GLN A 28 -4.69 -36.48 20.63
N LEU A 29 -3.71 -36.37 19.73
CA LEU A 29 -3.87 -35.71 18.43
C LEU A 29 -5.00 -36.31 17.59
N LEU A 30 -5.20 -37.63 17.67
CA LEU A 30 -6.27 -38.34 16.97
C LEU A 30 -7.62 -38.31 17.69
N GLN A 31 -7.66 -37.84 18.94
CA GLN A 31 -8.90 -37.68 19.72
C GLN A 31 -9.44 -36.23 19.68
N HIS A 32 -8.72 -35.32 19.02
CA HIS A 32 -9.09 -33.91 18.91
C HIS A 32 -10.30 -33.71 17.96
N SER A 33 -10.93 -32.54 18.00
CA SER A 33 -12.21 -32.25 17.31
C SER A 33 -12.15 -32.42 15.77
N ASP A 34 -10.97 -32.21 15.16
CA ASP A 34 -10.73 -32.36 13.71
C ASP A 34 -9.47 -33.23 13.47
N PRO A 35 -9.54 -34.54 13.72
CA PRO A 35 -8.34 -35.37 13.77
C PRO A 35 -7.75 -35.61 12.37
N PRO A 36 -6.40 -35.70 12.26
CA PRO A 36 -5.77 -36.09 11.01
C PRO A 36 -6.24 -37.49 10.58
N GLN A 37 -6.45 -37.68 9.29
CA GLN A 37 -6.93 -38.95 8.71
C GLN A 37 -5.79 -39.98 8.57
N VAL A 38 -5.10 -40.28 9.67
CA VAL A 38 -3.95 -41.20 9.73
C VAL A 38 -4.17 -42.23 10.85
N PRO A 39 -3.99 -43.54 10.60
CA PRO A 39 -4.09 -44.55 11.64
C PRO A 39 -3.04 -44.36 12.74
N TYR A 40 -3.41 -44.55 14.01
CA TYR A 40 -2.50 -44.43 15.16
C TYR A 40 -1.24 -45.29 15.02
N SER A 41 -1.39 -46.52 14.50
CA SER A 41 -0.26 -47.44 14.28
C SER A 41 0.79 -46.92 13.32
N VAL A 42 0.40 -46.03 12.40
CA VAL A 42 1.30 -45.36 11.45
C VAL A 42 1.89 -44.10 12.08
N LEU A 43 1.05 -43.32 12.77
CA LEU A 43 1.43 -42.05 13.36
C LEU A 43 2.49 -42.18 14.48
N VAL A 44 2.46 -43.26 15.24
CA VAL A 44 3.43 -43.49 16.34
C VAL A 44 4.82 -43.91 15.84
N GLU A 45 4.92 -44.35 14.57
CA GLU A 45 6.18 -44.70 13.92
C GLU A 45 6.83 -43.51 13.20
N TRP A 46 6.10 -42.40 13.06
CA TRP A 46 6.60 -41.19 12.41
C TRP A 46 7.59 -40.44 13.28
N ASP A 47 8.55 -39.78 12.62
CA ASP A 47 9.46 -38.88 13.30
C ASP A 47 8.77 -37.55 13.68
N PRO A 48 9.34 -36.77 14.61
CA PRO A 48 8.80 -35.48 15.02
C PRO A 48 8.59 -34.47 13.88
N VAL A 49 9.36 -34.57 12.78
CA VAL A 49 9.22 -33.69 11.61
C VAL A 49 7.94 -34.05 10.87
N GLN A 50 7.72 -35.34 10.57
CA GLN A 50 6.52 -35.84 9.90
C GLN A 50 5.25 -35.55 10.70
N VAL A 51 5.29 -35.70 12.03
CA VAL A 51 4.15 -35.33 12.90
C VAL A 51 3.91 -33.82 12.91
N THR A 52 4.96 -33.01 12.86
CA THR A 52 4.83 -31.54 12.73
C THR A 52 4.22 -31.14 11.39
N GLU A 53 4.63 -31.75 10.28
CA GLU A 53 4.02 -31.52 8.96
C GLU A 53 2.54 -31.92 8.93
N LEU A 54 2.17 -32.99 9.64
CA LEU A 54 0.78 -33.40 9.79
C LEU A 54 -0.04 -32.38 10.59
N LEU A 55 0.50 -31.91 11.72
CA LEU A 55 -0.12 -30.87 12.54
C LEU A 55 -0.38 -29.61 11.71
N ILE A 56 0.62 -29.15 10.96
CA ILE A 56 0.51 -27.97 10.12
C ILE A 56 -0.45 -28.18 8.95
N SER A 57 -0.43 -29.34 8.29
CA SER A 57 -1.35 -29.63 7.19
C SER A 57 -2.80 -29.79 7.63
N THR A 58 -3.03 -30.27 8.86
CA THR A 58 -4.37 -30.50 9.41
C THR A 58 -4.97 -29.23 10.02
N TYR A 59 -4.19 -28.51 10.83
CA TYR A 59 -4.66 -27.38 11.64
C TYR A 59 -4.17 -26.02 11.14
N CYS A 60 -3.47 -25.96 10.01
CA CYS A 60 -2.70 -24.80 9.54
C CYS A 60 -1.56 -24.41 10.48
N TYR A 61 -0.66 -23.54 10.04
CA TYR A 61 0.53 -23.20 10.83
C TYR A 61 0.21 -22.50 12.16
N ASN A 62 -0.74 -21.56 12.13
CA ASN A 62 -1.12 -20.81 13.32
C ASN A 62 -2.08 -21.58 14.23
N GLY A 63 -2.80 -22.59 13.69
CA GLY A 63 -3.57 -23.56 14.47
C GLY A 63 -2.76 -24.80 14.89
N ALA A 64 -1.55 -25.04 14.38
CA ALA A 64 -0.75 -26.17 14.87
C ALA A 64 -0.25 -25.94 16.30
N LEU A 65 0.05 -24.69 16.65
CA LEU A 65 0.63 -24.36 17.96
C LEU A 65 -0.36 -24.47 19.12
N PRO A 66 -1.54 -23.83 19.12
CA PRO A 66 -2.44 -23.91 20.26
C PRO A 66 -2.88 -25.36 20.53
N GLU A 67 -3.10 -26.12 19.47
CA GLU A 67 -3.44 -27.53 19.49
C GLU A 67 -2.29 -28.36 20.11
N THR A 68 -1.05 -28.06 19.74
CA THR A 68 0.14 -28.68 20.35
C THR A 68 0.26 -28.30 21.83
N VAL A 69 0.05 -27.03 22.18
CA VAL A 69 0.11 -26.52 23.57
C VAL A 69 -0.93 -27.22 24.43
N ASP A 70 -2.16 -27.35 23.94
CA ASP A 70 -3.26 -28.01 24.65
C ASP A 70 -2.96 -29.49 24.88
N ILE A 71 -2.49 -30.20 23.85
CA ILE A 71 -2.11 -31.62 23.98
C ILE A 71 -0.94 -31.76 24.96
N LEU A 72 0.10 -30.92 24.87
CA LEU A 72 1.26 -30.95 25.77
C LEU A 72 0.84 -30.74 27.22
N ARG A 73 -0.09 -29.81 27.49
CA ARG A 73 -0.67 -29.59 28.83
C ARG A 73 -1.43 -30.83 29.32
N GLN A 74 -2.22 -31.46 28.46
CA GLN A 74 -2.99 -32.66 28.80
C GLN A 74 -2.12 -33.88 29.11
N ILE A 75 -0.98 -34.06 28.42
CA ILE A 75 -0.07 -35.18 28.65
C ILE A 75 0.94 -34.93 29.80
N GLY A 76 0.87 -33.76 30.45
CA GLY A 76 1.72 -33.40 31.58
C GLY A 76 3.08 -32.77 31.20
N CYS A 77 3.26 -32.35 29.95
CA CYS A 77 4.47 -31.67 29.44
C CYS A 77 4.32 -30.13 29.48
N GLY A 78 3.95 -29.59 30.65
CA GLY A 78 3.66 -28.17 30.83
C GLY A 78 4.87 -27.24 30.61
N ASP A 79 6.08 -27.71 30.89
CA ASP A 79 7.35 -27.00 30.65
C ASP A 79 7.58 -26.68 29.16
N LYS A 80 7.20 -27.62 28.29
CA LYS A 80 7.31 -27.49 26.83
C LYS A 80 6.19 -26.62 26.27
N ALA A 81 4.98 -26.79 26.78
CA ALA A 81 3.84 -25.93 26.45
C ALA A 81 4.16 -24.45 26.74
N HIS A 82 4.76 -24.17 27.90
CA HIS A 82 5.19 -22.83 28.31
C HIS A 82 6.14 -22.16 27.31
N ARG A 83 7.16 -22.89 26.84
CA ARG A 83 8.13 -22.39 25.85
C ARG A 83 7.48 -22.04 24.52
N LEU A 84 6.50 -22.83 24.10
CA LEU A 84 5.74 -22.57 22.87
C LEU A 84 4.84 -21.34 23.00
N VAL A 85 4.16 -21.17 24.13
CA VAL A 85 3.32 -19.99 24.41
C VAL A 85 4.15 -18.71 24.47
N GLU A 86 5.33 -18.76 25.10
CA GLU A 86 6.25 -17.62 25.12
C GLU A 86 6.64 -17.17 23.70
N LEU A 87 7.03 -18.13 22.84
CA LEU A 87 7.36 -17.84 21.44
C LEU A 87 6.16 -17.27 20.66
N PHE A 88 4.95 -17.75 20.93
CA PHE A 88 3.74 -17.25 20.29
C PHE A 88 3.44 -15.80 20.65
N VAL A 89 3.46 -15.48 21.94
CA VAL A 89 3.18 -14.13 22.45
C VAL A 89 4.21 -13.13 21.91
N ASP A 90 5.49 -13.52 21.87
CA ASP A 90 6.55 -12.67 21.32
C ASP A 90 6.41 -12.46 19.82
N ARG A 91 6.07 -13.52 19.07
CA ARG A 91 5.92 -13.46 17.62
C ARG A 91 4.72 -12.63 17.18
N HIS A 92 3.61 -12.68 17.91
CA HIS A 92 2.37 -11.99 17.56
C HIS A 92 2.19 -10.66 18.29
N ARG A 93 3.25 -10.11 18.92
CA ARG A 93 3.19 -8.87 19.70
C ARG A 93 2.49 -7.74 18.97
N ASP A 94 2.91 -7.41 17.75
CA ASP A 94 2.34 -6.29 17.01
C ASP A 94 0.88 -6.55 16.62
N TRP A 95 0.54 -7.78 16.23
CA TRP A 95 -0.84 -8.16 15.91
C TRP A 95 -1.75 -8.05 17.13
N LEU A 96 -1.29 -8.54 18.28
CA LEU A 96 -2.03 -8.49 19.55
C LEU A 96 -2.21 -7.04 20.04
N ILE A 97 -1.23 -6.17 19.83
CA ILE A 97 -1.34 -4.74 20.18
C ILE A 97 -2.49 -4.06 19.43
N HIS A 98 -2.67 -4.37 18.14
CA HIS A 98 -3.70 -3.72 17.31
C HIS A 98 -5.07 -4.40 17.39
N ARG A 99 -5.13 -5.69 17.74
CA ARG A 99 -6.36 -6.50 17.64
C ARG A 99 -7.03 -6.83 18.96
N VAL A 100 -6.33 -6.75 20.10
CA VAL A 100 -6.96 -6.97 21.41
C VAL A 100 -7.91 -5.80 21.71
N THR A 101 -9.19 -6.10 21.89
CA THR A 101 -10.24 -5.10 22.08
C THR A 101 -10.63 -4.93 23.55
N LYS A 102 -10.50 -5.98 24.36
CA LYS A 102 -10.86 -6.04 25.77
C LYS A 102 -9.62 -5.84 26.66
N VAL A 103 -8.93 -4.72 26.47
CA VAL A 103 -7.69 -4.42 27.19
C VAL A 103 -7.93 -4.30 28.71
N GLU A 104 -9.02 -3.66 29.15
CA GLU A 104 -9.32 -3.49 30.57
C GLU A 104 -9.60 -4.82 31.29
N PRO A 105 -10.47 -5.72 30.79
CA PRO A 105 -10.63 -7.06 31.35
C PRO A 105 -9.33 -7.88 31.39
N VAL A 106 -8.48 -7.74 30.38
CA VAL A 106 -7.16 -8.40 30.37
C VAL A 106 -6.28 -7.86 31.48
N LEU A 107 -6.24 -6.54 31.68
CA LEU A 107 -5.49 -5.91 32.78
C LEU A 107 -6.02 -6.32 34.15
N ASP A 108 -7.33 -6.42 34.32
CA ASP A 108 -7.96 -6.84 35.58
C ASP A 108 -7.54 -8.27 35.95
N GLU A 109 -7.60 -9.20 34.99
CA GLU A 109 -7.17 -10.58 35.22
C GLU A 109 -5.67 -10.69 35.51
N LEU A 110 -4.84 -9.91 34.81
CA LEU A 110 -3.38 -9.90 35.07
C LEU A 110 -3.02 -9.33 36.43
N LEU A 111 -3.82 -8.39 36.96
CA LEU A 111 -3.67 -7.87 38.31
C LEU A 111 -4.11 -8.91 39.35
N ILE A 112 -5.25 -9.58 39.13
CA ILE A 112 -5.77 -10.64 40.01
C ILE A 112 -4.79 -11.81 40.11
N GLN A 113 -4.21 -12.21 38.98
CA GLN A 113 -3.23 -13.30 38.90
C GLN A 113 -1.82 -12.86 39.35
N GLY A 114 -1.64 -11.60 39.76
CA GLY A 114 -0.38 -11.08 40.29
C GLY A 114 0.74 -10.91 39.27
N VAL A 115 0.43 -10.87 37.98
CA VAL A 115 1.40 -10.65 36.89
C VAL A 115 1.84 -9.19 36.84
N ILE A 116 0.91 -8.27 37.13
CA ILE A 116 1.18 -6.83 37.21
C ILE A 116 0.83 -6.30 38.59
N GLN A 117 1.57 -5.29 39.05
CA GLN A 117 1.29 -4.61 40.32
C GLN A 117 0.26 -3.50 40.13
N GLN A 118 -0.43 -3.10 41.21
CA GLN A 118 -1.43 -2.03 41.19
C GLN A 118 -0.91 -0.74 40.54
N GLU A 119 0.34 -0.35 40.85
CA GLU A 119 0.97 0.84 40.27
C GLU A 119 1.14 0.71 38.74
N SER A 120 1.51 -0.47 38.24
CA SER A 120 1.63 -0.73 36.80
C SER A 120 0.25 -0.75 36.13
N TYR A 121 -0.75 -1.32 36.79
CA TYR A 121 -2.13 -1.33 36.34
C TYR A 121 -2.67 0.11 36.16
N ASP A 122 -2.52 0.96 37.18
CA ASP A 122 -3.00 2.34 37.15
C ASP A 122 -2.30 3.16 36.05
N ASN A 123 -0.98 2.97 35.88
CA ASN A 123 -0.18 3.61 34.84
C ASN A 123 -0.60 3.19 33.43
N ILE A 124 -0.85 1.90 33.21
CA ILE A 124 -1.31 1.41 31.90
C ILE A 124 -2.71 1.95 31.64
N ARG A 125 -3.63 1.84 32.62
CA ARG A 125 -5.03 2.27 32.48
C ARG A 125 -5.16 3.75 32.13
N ALA A 126 -4.23 4.60 32.58
CA ALA A 126 -4.20 6.03 32.30
C ALA A 126 -3.82 6.40 30.85
N LEU A 127 -3.34 5.46 30.03
CA LEU A 127 -2.95 5.71 28.64
C LEU A 127 -4.18 5.96 27.73
N PRO A 128 -4.04 6.81 26.70
CA PRO A 128 -5.18 7.33 25.95
C PRO A 128 -5.80 6.32 24.97
N THR A 129 -5.02 5.36 24.46
CA THR A 129 -5.48 4.41 23.43
C THR A 129 -5.28 2.96 23.87
N SER A 130 -6.10 2.05 23.37
CA SER A 130 -5.96 0.60 23.61
C SER A 130 -4.61 0.06 23.13
N GLU A 131 -4.08 0.59 22.02
CA GLU A 131 -2.76 0.22 21.51
C GLU A 131 -1.63 0.67 22.44
N ASP A 132 -1.69 1.89 22.96
CA ASP A 132 -0.69 2.38 23.92
C ASP A 132 -0.73 1.57 25.21
N LYS A 133 -1.93 1.25 25.69
CA LYS A 133 -2.16 0.36 26.85
C LYS A 133 -1.53 -1.01 26.62
N MET A 134 -1.82 -1.64 25.48
CA MET A 134 -1.28 -2.96 25.14
C MET A 134 0.24 -2.93 24.95
N ARG A 135 0.79 -1.90 24.29
CA ARG A 135 2.24 -1.74 24.11
C ARG A 135 2.94 -1.64 25.47
N LYS A 136 2.40 -0.85 26.39
CA LYS A 136 2.94 -0.71 27.75
C LYS A 136 2.77 -1.99 28.56
N LEU A 137 1.67 -2.73 28.37
CA LEU A 137 1.45 -4.02 28.98
C LEU A 137 2.51 -5.05 28.54
N PHE A 138 2.83 -5.12 27.25
CA PHE A 138 3.90 -5.97 26.74
C PHE A 138 5.26 -5.61 27.35
N ASP A 139 5.56 -4.32 27.53
CA ASP A 139 6.78 -3.89 28.21
C ASP A 139 6.81 -4.39 29.67
N CYS A 140 5.66 -4.36 30.37
CA CYS A 140 5.54 -4.92 31.73
C CYS A 140 5.69 -6.45 31.77
N LEU A 141 5.14 -7.17 30.78
CA LEU A 141 5.29 -8.62 30.66
C LEU A 141 6.77 -9.02 30.47
N LEU A 142 7.55 -8.19 29.77
CA LEU A 142 9.00 -8.37 29.59
C LEU A 142 9.81 -8.11 30.87
N THR A 143 9.41 -7.15 31.70
CA THR A 143 10.20 -6.71 32.87
C THR A 143 9.79 -7.33 34.20
N ALA A 144 8.53 -7.74 34.38
CA ALA A 144 7.98 -8.14 35.69
C ALA A 144 7.42 -9.57 35.75
N GLY A 145 7.02 -10.17 34.61
CA GLY A 145 6.27 -11.44 34.59
C GLY A 145 7.06 -12.70 34.22
N GLY A 146 8.23 -12.57 33.57
CA GLY A 146 8.94 -13.72 32.98
C GLY A 146 8.05 -14.53 32.01
N GLY A 147 8.44 -15.78 31.71
CA GLY A 147 7.62 -16.67 30.87
C GLY A 147 6.23 -16.96 31.46
N THR A 148 6.09 -16.96 32.79
CA THR A 148 4.81 -17.24 33.49
C THR A 148 3.77 -16.15 33.26
N GLY A 149 4.21 -14.89 33.13
CA GLY A 149 3.32 -13.78 32.76
C GLY A 149 2.74 -13.94 31.36
N LYS A 150 3.53 -14.44 30.40
CA LYS A 150 3.07 -14.68 29.02
C LYS A 150 2.06 -15.83 28.94
N ASP A 151 2.26 -16.87 29.74
CA ASP A 151 1.32 -17.98 29.89
C ASP A 151 -0.04 -17.51 30.41
N ILE A 152 -0.04 -16.71 31.47
CA ILE A 152 -1.26 -16.18 32.06
C ILE A 152 -1.94 -15.24 31.06
N PHE A 153 -1.19 -14.36 30.41
CA PHE A 153 -1.71 -13.48 29.36
C PHE A 153 -2.37 -14.25 28.22
N TYR A 154 -1.70 -15.28 27.68
CA TYR A 154 -2.24 -16.13 26.63
C TYR A 154 -3.53 -16.84 27.07
N ASN A 155 -3.55 -17.45 28.26
CA ASN A 155 -4.73 -18.12 28.80
C ASN A 155 -5.89 -17.14 29.06
N THR A 156 -5.57 -15.90 29.43
CA THR A 156 -6.55 -14.83 29.60
C THR A 156 -7.16 -14.43 28.25
N LEU A 157 -6.36 -14.35 27.19
CA LEU A 157 -6.87 -14.10 25.83
C LEU A 157 -7.76 -15.25 25.34
N GLU A 158 -7.39 -16.51 25.57
CA GLU A 158 -8.23 -17.67 25.24
C GLU A 158 -9.60 -17.62 25.92
N LYS A 159 -9.67 -17.11 27.15
CA LYS A 159 -10.92 -16.99 27.91
C LYS A 159 -11.76 -15.78 27.50
N LEU A 160 -11.13 -14.62 27.34
CA LEU A 160 -11.83 -13.35 27.17
C LEU A 160 -12.12 -13.03 25.70
N GLU A 161 -11.24 -13.46 24.80
CA GLU A 161 -11.35 -13.26 23.35
C GLU A 161 -11.06 -14.58 22.59
N PRO A 162 -11.85 -15.65 22.80
CA PRO A 162 -11.66 -16.91 22.09
C PRO A 162 -11.77 -16.74 20.57
N ASP A 163 -12.56 -15.76 20.09
CA ASP A 163 -12.66 -15.42 18.67
C ASP A 163 -11.38 -14.78 18.13
N LEU A 164 -10.63 -14.03 18.95
CA LEU A 164 -9.34 -13.46 18.58
C LEU A 164 -8.30 -14.58 18.41
N ILE A 165 -8.26 -15.51 19.37
CA ILE A 165 -7.38 -16.69 19.29
C ILE A 165 -7.81 -17.59 18.13
N SER A 166 -9.11 -17.80 17.93
CA SER A 166 -9.66 -18.53 16.79
C SER A 166 -9.32 -17.85 15.46
N CYS A 167 -9.33 -16.51 15.39
CA CYS A 167 -8.88 -15.76 14.22
C CYS A 167 -7.39 -15.97 13.94
N ILE A 168 -6.55 -16.17 14.97
CA ILE A 168 -5.15 -16.57 14.76
C ILE A 168 -5.10 -18.03 14.30
N LYS A 169 -5.85 -18.95 14.92
CA LYS A 169 -5.97 -20.37 14.54
C LYS A 169 -6.48 -20.58 13.11
N THR A 170 -7.31 -19.66 12.60
CA THR A 170 -8.02 -19.79 11.31
C THR A 170 -7.70 -18.71 10.29
N ALA A 171 -6.79 -17.77 10.57
CA ALA A 171 -6.33 -16.80 9.58
C ALA A 171 -5.76 -17.56 8.36
N ARG A 172 -6.32 -17.67 7.16
CA ARG A 172 -7.56 -17.22 6.49
C ARG A 172 -8.18 -15.94 7.03
N ILE A 173 -7.68 -14.82 6.54
CA ILE A 173 -8.38 -13.53 6.55
C ILE A 173 -9.86 -13.77 6.15
N ARG A 174 -10.77 -13.78 7.13
CA ARG A 174 -12.21 -13.68 6.92
C ARG A 174 -12.63 -12.28 7.35
N ASN A 175 -12.74 -11.38 6.38
CA ASN A 175 -13.75 -10.33 6.45
C ASN A 175 -15.11 -11.02 6.52
N GLN A 176 -15.84 -10.84 7.61
CA GLN A 176 -17.21 -11.33 7.76
C GLN A 176 -18.13 -10.56 6.80
N GLY A 177 -18.75 -11.27 5.87
CA GLY A 177 -20.06 -10.90 5.33
C GLY A 177 -21.16 -11.63 6.13
N PRO A 178 -22.37 -11.07 6.22
CA PRO A 178 -23.40 -11.56 7.13
C PRO A 178 -24.03 -12.89 6.65
N GLU A 179 -24.31 -13.77 7.61
CA GLU A 179 -25.13 -14.96 7.40
C GLU A 179 -26.59 -14.57 7.07
N ILE A 180 -27.16 -15.26 6.09
CA ILE A 180 -28.58 -15.19 5.73
C ILE A 180 -29.37 -16.07 6.71
N GLY A 181 -30.18 -15.43 7.54
CA GLY A 181 -31.30 -16.06 8.26
C GLY A 181 -32.64 -15.67 7.63
N THR A 182 -33.43 -16.68 7.29
CA THR A 182 -34.67 -16.67 6.51
C THR A 182 -35.92 -16.08 7.21
N SER A 183 -36.90 -15.66 6.39
CA SER A 183 -38.36 -15.40 6.64
C SER A 183 -38.73 -14.05 7.30
N ASP A 184 -39.72 -13.25 6.89
CA ASP A 184 -40.83 -13.30 5.90
C ASP A 184 -41.33 -11.82 5.62
N PRO A 185 -42.48 -11.51 4.94
CA PRO A 185 -42.53 -10.49 3.88
C PRO A 185 -43.33 -9.23 4.26
N HIS A 186 -42.96 -8.07 3.71
CA HIS A 186 -43.88 -7.07 3.10
C HIS A 186 -43.23 -5.68 2.98
N VAL A 187 -43.63 -5.01 1.89
CA VAL A 187 -43.61 -3.55 1.62
C VAL A 187 -42.41 -2.98 0.86
N GLY A 188 -42.64 -2.71 -0.44
CA GLY A 188 -42.48 -1.34 -0.94
C GLY A 188 -41.26 -1.01 -1.81
N LEU A 189 -41.34 -1.36 -3.10
CA LEU A 189 -40.85 -0.61 -4.27
C LEU A 189 -40.00 0.66 -4.01
N ARG A 190 -38.74 0.64 -4.49
CA ARG A 190 -38.17 1.60 -5.47
C ARG A 190 -36.75 1.18 -5.89
N ASN A 191 -36.60 0.85 -7.17
CA ASN A 191 -35.30 0.63 -7.85
C ASN A 191 -34.47 1.91 -7.93
N PRO A 192 -33.14 1.77 -8.04
CA PRO A 192 -32.41 2.49 -9.07
C PRO A 192 -31.66 1.53 -10.00
N VAL A 193 -32.00 1.69 -11.28
CA VAL A 193 -31.35 1.27 -12.54
C VAL A 193 -29.94 0.65 -12.44
N VAL A 194 -29.87 -0.68 -12.57
CA VAL A 194 -28.65 -1.40 -12.96
C VAL A 194 -28.52 -1.34 -14.49
N LYS A 195 -27.44 -0.75 -15.00
CA LYS A 195 -27.08 -0.84 -16.41
C LYS A 195 -26.66 -2.28 -16.73
N ARG A 196 -27.47 -2.97 -17.53
CA ARG A 196 -27.10 -4.23 -18.21
C ARG A 196 -25.87 -4.00 -19.09
N VAL A 197 -24.82 -4.78 -18.89
CA VAL A 197 -23.76 -5.00 -19.90
C VAL A 197 -23.54 -6.50 -20.09
N LYS A 198 -23.33 -6.89 -21.34
CA LYS A 198 -23.46 -8.24 -21.92
C LYS A 198 -22.44 -9.24 -21.35
N VAL A 199 -22.94 -10.39 -20.89
CA VAL A 199 -22.16 -11.63 -20.80
C VAL A 199 -21.89 -12.11 -22.22
N ILE A 200 -20.62 -12.15 -22.64
CA ILE A 200 -20.22 -12.82 -23.88
C ILE A 200 -19.82 -14.25 -23.50
N THR A 201 -20.72 -15.20 -23.77
CA THR A 201 -20.38 -16.62 -23.77
C THR A 201 -19.51 -16.91 -25.00
N VAL A 202 -18.21 -17.11 -24.81
CA VAL A 202 -17.34 -17.61 -25.88
C VAL A 202 -17.45 -19.13 -25.92
N LYS A 203 -17.91 -19.66 -27.06
CA LYS A 203 -18.03 -21.10 -27.30
C LYS A 203 -16.65 -21.74 -27.37
N SER A 204 -16.49 -22.84 -26.64
CA SER A 204 -15.35 -23.76 -26.71
C SER A 204 -15.17 -24.36 -28.12
N PRO A 205 -13.93 -24.52 -28.61
CA PRO A 205 -13.59 -25.57 -29.53
C PRO A 205 -12.87 -26.71 -28.77
N MET A 206 -13.48 -27.89 -28.77
CA MET A 206 -12.82 -29.15 -28.42
C MET A 206 -11.87 -29.56 -29.55
N ALA A 207 -10.62 -29.87 -29.20
CA ALA A 207 -9.91 -31.11 -29.58
C ALA A 207 -8.49 -31.10 -28.98
N PHE A 208 -8.17 -32.15 -28.21
CA PHE A 208 -6.81 -32.43 -27.75
C PHE A 208 -5.95 -32.87 -28.94
N GLY A 209 -4.85 -32.16 -29.17
CA GLY A 209 -3.80 -32.51 -30.10
C GLY A 209 -2.46 -32.00 -29.58
N SER A 210 -1.45 -32.86 -29.62
CA SER A 210 -0.05 -32.56 -29.27
C SER A 210 0.51 -31.50 -30.23
N GLU A 211 0.47 -30.23 -29.85
CA GLU A 211 1.16 -29.15 -30.56
C GLU A 211 2.01 -28.33 -29.58
N VAL A 212 3.22 -28.02 -30.03
CA VAL A 212 4.17 -27.15 -29.33
C VAL A 212 3.66 -25.72 -29.46
N PHE A 213 3.22 -25.11 -28.36
CA PHE A 213 2.64 -23.77 -28.35
C PHE A 213 3.72 -22.69 -28.19
N THR A 214 3.57 -21.56 -28.88
CA THR A 214 4.48 -20.41 -28.82
C THR A 214 3.97 -19.31 -27.89
N GLU A 215 4.81 -18.31 -27.58
CA GLU A 215 4.64 -17.25 -26.56
C GLU A 215 3.41 -16.32 -26.74
N GLY A 216 2.58 -16.52 -27.78
CA GLY A 216 1.48 -15.63 -28.20
C GLY A 216 0.04 -16.08 -27.92
N ASP A 217 -0.19 -17.29 -27.40
CA ASP A 217 -1.54 -17.92 -27.36
C ASP A 217 -2.33 -17.69 -26.06
N TRP A 218 -2.04 -16.63 -25.31
CA TRP A 218 -2.69 -16.37 -24.02
C TRP A 218 -4.07 -15.71 -24.19
N ILE A 219 -5.11 -16.30 -23.60
CA ILE A 219 -6.45 -15.70 -23.56
C ILE A 219 -6.45 -14.59 -22.51
N LYS A 220 -6.62 -13.34 -22.93
CA LYS A 220 -6.70 -12.20 -22.01
C LYS A 220 -8.03 -12.18 -21.25
N VAL A 221 -7.94 -12.00 -19.94
CA VAL A 221 -9.09 -11.91 -19.03
C VAL A 221 -8.98 -10.64 -18.20
N ASP A 222 -10.07 -9.89 -18.15
CA ASP A 222 -10.22 -8.77 -17.22
C ASP A 222 -10.73 -9.30 -15.87
N PRO A 223 -10.05 -9.03 -14.74
CA PRO A 223 -10.52 -9.47 -13.43
C PRO A 223 -11.72 -8.64 -12.97
N GLU A 224 -12.60 -9.28 -12.21
CA GLU A 224 -13.68 -8.60 -11.49
C GLU A 224 -13.13 -7.90 -10.25
N VAL A 225 -13.46 -6.62 -10.07
CA VAL A 225 -13.00 -5.80 -8.94
C VAL A 225 -14.10 -5.74 -7.88
N ASN A 226 -13.87 -6.35 -6.72
CA ASN A 226 -14.78 -6.30 -5.60
C ASN A 226 -14.37 -5.17 -4.65
N CYS A 227 -14.91 -3.96 -4.85
CA CYS A 227 -14.70 -2.84 -3.93
C CYS A 227 -15.59 -3.01 -2.70
N VAL A 228 -15.03 -3.48 -1.58
CA VAL A 228 -15.81 -3.64 -0.35
C VAL A 228 -15.70 -2.42 0.56
N ASP A 229 -14.57 -1.70 0.62
CA ASP A 229 -14.42 -0.47 1.43
C ASP A 229 -13.34 0.49 0.87
N ALA A 230 -13.34 1.75 1.34
CA ALA A 230 -12.54 2.85 0.79
C ALA A 230 -11.06 2.89 1.24
N GLU A 231 -10.64 2.01 2.16
CA GLU A 231 -9.30 2.07 2.77
C GLU A 231 -8.32 0.97 2.30
N ASP A 232 -8.81 -0.16 1.79
CA ASP A 232 -7.96 -1.26 1.27
C ASP A 232 -8.04 -1.42 -0.25
N ALA A 233 -6.95 -1.90 -0.87
CA ALA A 233 -6.95 -2.21 -2.30
C ALA A 233 -7.94 -3.37 -2.59
N PRO A 234 -8.89 -3.21 -3.52
CA PRO A 234 -9.93 -4.21 -3.74
C PRO A 234 -9.32 -5.51 -4.30
N PRO A 235 -9.70 -6.69 -3.77
CA PRO A 235 -9.24 -7.96 -4.32
C PRO A 235 -9.83 -8.18 -5.72
N TYR A 236 -8.95 -8.55 -6.65
CA TYR A 236 -9.28 -8.93 -8.02
C TYR A 236 -9.73 -10.40 -8.03
N SER A 237 -10.86 -10.70 -8.67
CA SER A 237 -11.38 -12.07 -8.81
C SER A 237 -11.28 -12.52 -10.25
N LEU A 238 -10.81 -13.75 -10.45
CA LEU A 238 -10.65 -14.36 -11.76
C LEU A 238 -11.28 -15.76 -11.77
N GLN A 239 -11.92 -16.07 -12.89
CA GLN A 239 -12.45 -17.39 -13.17
C GLN A 239 -12.13 -17.77 -14.61
N SER A 240 -11.71 -19.01 -14.82
CA SER A 240 -11.46 -19.54 -16.16
C SER A 240 -11.84 -21.02 -16.26
N GLU A 241 -12.25 -21.44 -17.45
CA GLU A 241 -12.31 -22.86 -17.82
C GLU A 241 -10.90 -23.40 -18.09
N ALA A 242 -10.78 -24.66 -18.48
CA ALA A 242 -9.50 -25.25 -18.86
C ALA A 242 -8.85 -24.49 -20.03
N GLY A 243 -7.56 -24.14 -19.91
CA GLY A 243 -6.85 -23.37 -20.93
C GLY A 243 -5.64 -22.59 -20.42
N LYS A 244 -5.21 -21.61 -21.21
CA LYS A 244 -4.09 -20.70 -20.93
C LYS A 244 -4.57 -19.26 -20.94
N PHE A 245 -4.35 -18.53 -19.86
CA PHE A 245 -4.92 -17.20 -19.68
C PHE A 245 -3.90 -16.19 -19.16
N GLU A 246 -4.13 -14.91 -19.45
CA GLU A 246 -3.35 -13.77 -18.94
C GLU A 246 -4.30 -12.72 -18.35
N CYS A 247 -4.03 -12.29 -17.13
CA CYS A 247 -4.76 -11.20 -16.49
C CYS A 247 -4.32 -9.87 -17.11
N SER A 248 -5.27 -9.08 -17.61
CA SER A 248 -5.00 -7.79 -18.25
C SER A 248 -4.45 -6.72 -17.29
N ILE A 249 -4.69 -6.87 -15.98
CA ILE A 249 -4.30 -5.90 -14.95
C ILE A 249 -2.94 -6.28 -14.33
N SER A 250 -2.80 -7.49 -13.81
CA SER A 250 -1.56 -7.91 -13.15
C SER A 250 -0.51 -8.43 -14.10
N GLY A 251 -0.89 -8.85 -15.31
CA GLY A 251 -0.02 -9.62 -16.20
C GLY A 251 0.19 -11.07 -15.74
N LEU A 252 -0.41 -11.51 -14.63
CA LEU A 252 -0.33 -12.90 -14.18
C LEU A 252 -0.83 -13.84 -15.28
N ARG A 253 -0.04 -14.86 -15.63
CA ARG A 253 -0.50 -15.91 -16.57
C ARG A 253 -0.63 -17.24 -15.86
N TRP A 254 -1.60 -18.04 -16.30
CA TRP A 254 -1.83 -19.35 -15.72
C TRP A 254 -2.33 -20.36 -16.73
N VAL A 255 -2.04 -21.63 -16.43
CA VAL A 255 -2.57 -22.79 -17.15
C VAL A 255 -3.34 -23.64 -16.15
N CYS A 256 -4.54 -24.07 -16.53
CA CYS A 256 -5.35 -24.98 -15.73
C CYS A 256 -6.01 -26.03 -16.65
N LYS A 257 -6.04 -27.29 -16.19
CA LYS A 257 -6.71 -28.40 -16.90
C LYS A 257 -8.20 -28.49 -16.61
N GLU A 258 -8.64 -27.84 -15.55
CA GLU A 258 -10.03 -27.79 -15.11
C GLU A 258 -10.43 -26.34 -14.85
N LYS A 259 -11.71 -26.13 -14.57
CA LYS A 259 -12.23 -24.83 -14.15
C LYS A 259 -11.55 -24.39 -12.85
N VAL A 260 -11.10 -23.15 -12.82
CA VAL A 260 -10.47 -22.55 -11.63
C VAL A 260 -11.12 -21.20 -11.31
N CYS A 261 -11.20 -20.91 -10.02
CA CYS A 261 -11.62 -19.62 -9.47
C CYS A 261 -10.60 -19.22 -8.41
N PHE A 262 -10.09 -18.01 -8.49
CA PHE A 262 -9.14 -17.49 -7.53
C PHE A 262 -9.25 -15.98 -7.39
N LYS A 263 -8.75 -15.48 -6.28
CA LYS A 263 -8.59 -14.04 -6.02
C LYS A 263 -7.12 -13.70 -5.94
N TYR A 264 -6.80 -12.46 -6.27
CA TYR A 264 -5.49 -11.91 -5.95
C TYR A 264 -5.55 -10.45 -5.54
N HIS A 265 -4.55 -9.99 -4.80
CA HIS A 265 -4.26 -8.57 -4.65
C HIS A 265 -2.75 -8.33 -4.75
N PHE A 266 -2.38 -7.09 -4.99
CA PHE A 266 -0.97 -6.69 -4.92
C PHE A 266 -0.58 -6.55 -3.46
N GLY A 267 0.48 -7.24 -3.05
CA GLY A 267 1.09 -7.08 -1.74
C GLY A 267 2.17 -5.99 -1.74
N PHE A 268 2.60 -5.58 -0.56
CA PHE A 268 3.68 -4.61 -0.38
C PHE A 268 4.97 -5.32 0.04
N TRP A 269 6.06 -5.04 -0.67
CA TRP A 269 7.37 -5.60 -0.32
C TRP A 269 7.96 -5.03 0.97
N GLU A 270 7.44 -3.90 1.46
CA GLU A 270 8.00 -3.13 2.58
C GLU A 270 8.24 -3.98 3.84
N GLU A 271 7.23 -4.75 4.23
CA GLU A 271 7.25 -5.61 5.42
C GLU A 271 8.24 -6.77 5.31
N HIS A 272 8.76 -7.02 4.11
CA HIS A 272 9.63 -8.15 3.78
C HIS A 272 11.07 -7.73 3.43
N MET A 273 11.34 -6.44 3.26
CA MET A 273 12.64 -5.93 2.81
C MET A 273 13.81 -6.39 3.70
N GLY A 274 13.66 -6.31 5.03
CA GLY A 274 14.72 -6.74 5.96
C GLY A 274 15.05 -8.24 5.86
N ARG A 275 14.05 -9.07 5.53
CA ARG A 275 14.25 -10.51 5.31
C ARG A 275 14.98 -10.77 4.00
N LEU A 276 14.59 -10.09 2.93
CA LEU A 276 15.24 -10.19 1.61
C LEU A 276 16.71 -9.78 1.66
N GLU A 277 17.06 -8.73 2.42
CA GLU A 277 18.45 -8.30 2.63
C GLU A 277 19.31 -9.39 3.29
N THR A 278 18.73 -10.12 4.24
CA THR A 278 19.39 -11.24 4.92
C THR A 278 19.62 -12.40 3.93
N MET A 279 18.62 -12.70 3.10
CA MET A 279 18.67 -13.75 2.09
C MET A 279 19.49 -13.37 0.84
N LYS A 280 19.99 -12.12 0.74
CA LYS A 280 20.71 -11.58 -0.42
C LYS A 280 19.88 -11.55 -1.70
N TYR A 281 18.62 -11.14 -1.59
CA TYR A 281 17.72 -10.92 -2.72
C TYR A 281 17.17 -9.49 -2.76
N ILE A 282 16.70 -9.07 -3.93
CA ILE A 282 15.87 -7.90 -4.14
C ILE A 282 14.57 -8.29 -4.88
N PRO A 283 13.49 -7.51 -4.76
CA PRO A 283 12.29 -7.69 -5.57
C PRO A 283 12.57 -7.61 -7.08
N GLY A 284 12.14 -8.64 -7.80
CA GLY A 284 12.22 -8.74 -9.26
C GLY A 284 10.88 -8.58 -9.96
N GLY A 285 9.76 -8.67 -9.24
CA GLY A 285 8.40 -8.54 -9.76
C GLY A 285 7.40 -8.12 -8.67
N PRO A 286 6.14 -7.87 -9.03
CA PRO A 286 5.12 -7.55 -8.05
C PRO A 286 4.93 -8.71 -7.07
N LEU A 287 4.64 -8.37 -5.83
CA LEU A 287 4.16 -9.34 -4.86
C LEU A 287 2.68 -9.59 -5.11
N LEU A 288 2.31 -10.84 -5.35
CA LEU A 288 0.94 -11.26 -5.61
C LEU A 288 0.49 -12.20 -4.50
N ASP A 289 -0.45 -11.74 -3.68
CA ASP A 289 -1.19 -12.64 -2.79
C ASP A 289 -2.30 -13.28 -3.62
N ILE A 290 -2.19 -14.60 -3.83
CA ILE A 290 -3.12 -15.36 -4.65
C ILE A 290 -3.82 -16.36 -3.73
N THR A 291 -5.15 -16.32 -3.70
CA THR A 291 -5.98 -17.27 -2.96
C THR A 291 -6.84 -18.05 -3.94
N VAL A 292 -6.62 -19.35 -4.07
CA VAL A 292 -7.46 -20.22 -4.90
C VAL A 292 -8.75 -20.56 -4.13
N ILE A 293 -9.89 -20.30 -4.76
CA ILE A 293 -11.22 -20.56 -4.22
C ILE A 293 -11.68 -21.96 -4.59
N SER A 294 -11.49 -22.35 -5.86
CA SER A 294 -11.86 -23.66 -6.37
C SER A 294 -10.99 -24.05 -7.56
N GLY A 295 -10.74 -25.35 -7.73
CA GLY A 295 -9.92 -25.88 -8.82
C GLY A 295 -8.42 -25.82 -8.51
N LYS A 296 -7.60 -26.00 -9.56
CA LYS A 296 -6.14 -26.04 -9.46
C LYS A 296 -5.49 -25.28 -10.60
N LEU A 297 -4.42 -24.56 -10.31
CA LEU A 297 -3.53 -23.96 -11.30
C LEU A 297 -2.36 -24.93 -11.53
N ASP A 298 -2.22 -25.43 -12.75
CA ASP A 298 -1.17 -26.39 -13.13
C ASP A 298 0.18 -25.69 -13.37
N GLU A 299 0.14 -24.52 -14.01
CA GLU A 299 1.31 -23.66 -14.24
C GLU A 299 0.95 -22.22 -13.94
N VAL A 300 1.89 -21.48 -13.34
CA VAL A 300 1.75 -20.03 -13.13
C VAL A 300 2.99 -19.33 -13.64
N TYR A 301 2.80 -18.18 -14.27
CA TYR A 301 3.85 -17.33 -14.77
C TYR A 301 3.73 -15.99 -14.05
N LEU A 302 4.67 -15.75 -13.13
CA LEU A 302 4.73 -14.52 -12.34
C LEU A 302 5.45 -13.44 -13.15
N PRO A 303 4.87 -12.26 -13.33
CA PRO A 303 5.51 -11.18 -14.08
C PRO A 303 6.75 -10.66 -13.34
N HIS A 304 7.74 -10.17 -14.08
CA HIS A 304 8.91 -9.49 -13.53
C HIS A 304 9.31 -8.25 -14.35
N TRP A 305 10.00 -7.31 -13.71
CA TRP A 305 10.53 -6.11 -14.37
C TRP A 305 12.02 -6.23 -14.73
N ILE A 306 12.65 -7.37 -14.46
CA ILE A 306 14.05 -7.64 -14.83
C ILE A 306 14.18 -7.79 -16.36
N CYS A 307 15.23 -7.20 -16.93
CA CYS A 307 15.64 -7.43 -18.32
C CYS A 307 16.57 -8.65 -18.41
N THR A 308 16.24 -9.59 -19.30
CA THR A 308 16.94 -10.88 -19.44
C THR A 308 17.94 -10.92 -20.60
N ASP A 309 17.92 -9.91 -21.48
CA ASP A 309 18.63 -9.91 -22.78
C ASP A 309 20.17 -10.00 -22.65
N ASP A 310 20.73 -9.60 -21.51
CA ASP A 310 22.17 -9.46 -21.32
C ASP A 310 22.85 -10.67 -20.63
N SER A 311 22.16 -11.78 -20.36
CA SER A 311 22.74 -12.88 -19.57
C SER A 311 22.20 -14.28 -19.90
N PRO A 312 22.98 -15.17 -20.56
CA PRO A 312 22.55 -16.54 -20.83
C PRO A 312 22.43 -17.42 -19.57
N THR A 313 23.01 -17.02 -18.44
CA THR A 313 22.95 -17.74 -17.15
C THR A 313 22.00 -17.09 -16.12
N ILE A 314 20.94 -16.41 -16.59
CA ILE A 314 20.09 -15.63 -15.69
C ILE A 314 19.19 -16.49 -14.78
N LEU A 315 18.86 -17.72 -15.19
CA LEU A 315 17.95 -18.61 -14.46
C LEU A 315 18.39 -18.84 -13.00
N ASP A 316 19.68 -19.07 -12.75
CA ASP A 316 20.21 -19.31 -11.39
C ASP A 316 20.26 -18.06 -10.50
N LYS A 317 19.97 -16.90 -11.07
CA LYS A 317 19.91 -15.61 -10.37
C LYS A 317 18.48 -15.27 -9.94
N PHE A 318 17.48 -15.86 -10.59
CA PHE A 318 16.09 -15.72 -10.22
C PHE A 318 15.71 -16.72 -9.13
N ALA A 319 14.75 -16.29 -8.33
CA ALA A 319 14.07 -17.09 -7.34
C ALA A 319 12.60 -16.67 -7.30
N VAL A 320 11.75 -17.53 -6.76
CA VAL A 320 10.39 -17.14 -6.37
C VAL A 320 10.31 -17.24 -4.86
N LEU A 321 9.89 -16.15 -4.25
CA LEU A 321 9.52 -16.14 -2.85
C LEU A 321 8.15 -16.79 -2.72
N HIS A 322 8.06 -17.75 -1.82
CA HIS A 322 6.83 -18.29 -1.28
C HIS A 322 6.77 -17.88 0.18
N MET A 323 5.86 -16.98 0.52
CA MET A 323 5.63 -16.59 1.92
C MET A 323 4.49 -17.43 2.45
N ASP A 324 4.78 -18.66 2.84
CA ASP A 324 3.85 -19.42 3.64
C ASP A 324 4.06 -19.11 5.13
N ASP A 325 3.09 -19.53 5.92
CA ASP A 325 3.18 -19.35 7.36
C ASP A 325 4.39 -20.12 7.95
N CYS A 326 4.90 -21.16 7.27
CA CYS A 326 6.06 -21.99 7.67
C CYS A 326 7.42 -21.29 7.55
N GLY A 327 7.48 -20.20 6.79
CA GLY A 327 8.66 -19.38 6.59
C GLY A 327 8.80 -18.99 5.12
N ASP A 328 9.72 -18.07 4.86
CA ASP A 328 10.04 -17.67 3.49
C ASP A 328 10.79 -18.81 2.77
N VAL A 329 10.08 -19.56 1.92
CA VAL A 329 10.70 -20.57 1.05
C VAL A 329 11.10 -19.92 -0.26
N VAL A 330 12.38 -20.03 -0.61
CA VAL A 330 12.92 -19.53 -1.87
C VAL A 330 13.01 -20.69 -2.86
N GLU A 331 12.05 -20.78 -3.77
CA GLU A 331 12.01 -21.82 -4.79
C GLU A 331 12.75 -21.38 -6.07
N LYS A 332 13.35 -22.35 -6.77
CA LYS A 332 13.98 -22.09 -8.07
C LYS A 332 12.91 -22.12 -9.17
N PRO A 333 12.88 -21.13 -10.07
CA PRO A 333 11.92 -21.13 -11.17
C PRO A 333 12.20 -22.27 -12.16
N SER A 334 11.13 -22.79 -12.77
CA SER A 334 11.24 -23.83 -13.80
C SER A 334 11.68 -23.25 -15.15
N GLU A 335 11.32 -21.99 -15.42
CA GLU A 335 11.65 -21.28 -16.67
C GLU A 335 11.68 -19.76 -16.40
N VAL A 336 12.52 -19.04 -17.13
CA VAL A 336 12.55 -17.57 -17.15
C VAL A 336 12.41 -17.12 -18.60
N THR A 337 11.38 -16.30 -18.85
CA THR A 337 11.11 -15.63 -20.12
C THR A 337 11.51 -14.15 -20.01
N PRO A 338 11.42 -13.33 -21.08
CA PRO A 338 11.75 -11.91 -20.98
C PRO A 338 10.87 -11.09 -20.02
N THR A 339 9.70 -11.60 -19.64
CA THR A 339 8.71 -10.86 -18.85
C THR A 339 8.14 -11.64 -17.67
N HIS A 340 8.35 -12.96 -17.61
CA HIS A 340 7.77 -13.83 -16.59
C HIS A 340 8.71 -14.94 -16.14
N VAL A 341 8.48 -15.38 -14.91
CA VAL A 341 9.06 -16.58 -14.30
C VAL A 341 7.98 -17.66 -14.18
N LYS A 342 8.27 -18.87 -14.65
CA LYS A 342 7.36 -20.02 -14.58
C LYS A 342 7.57 -20.82 -13.30
N ILE A 343 6.46 -21.19 -12.66
CA ILE A 343 6.39 -22.14 -11.55
C ILE A 343 5.38 -23.24 -11.89
N LEU A 344 5.68 -24.47 -11.47
CA LEU A 344 4.88 -25.66 -11.72
C LEU A 344 4.12 -26.07 -10.46
N GLN A 345 2.84 -26.38 -10.61
CA GLN A 345 1.96 -26.88 -9.55
C GLN A 345 2.08 -26.11 -8.22
N PRO A 346 1.96 -24.77 -8.23
CA PRO A 346 2.13 -23.98 -7.03
C PRO A 346 1.10 -24.34 -5.95
N VAL A 347 1.57 -24.39 -4.71
CA VAL A 347 0.73 -24.24 -3.51
C VAL A 347 0.64 -22.74 -3.24
N PHE A 348 -0.55 -22.18 -3.03
CA PHE A 348 -0.72 -20.73 -3.05
C PHE A 348 -0.65 -20.09 -1.68
N SER A 349 0.21 -19.08 -1.61
CA SER A 349 0.41 -18.06 -0.59
C SER A 349 0.92 -16.79 -1.31
N PRO A 350 1.20 -15.67 -0.63
CA PRO A 350 1.88 -14.54 -1.25
C PRO A 350 3.18 -14.95 -1.95
N ARG A 351 3.23 -14.69 -3.26
CA ARG A 351 4.34 -15.08 -4.14
C ARG A 351 4.89 -13.89 -4.88
N GLY A 352 6.20 -13.83 -5.00
CA GLY A 352 6.88 -12.73 -5.69
C GLY A 352 8.21 -13.15 -6.31
N VAL A 353 8.52 -12.61 -7.47
CA VAL A 353 9.80 -12.89 -8.14
C VAL A 353 10.93 -12.15 -7.41
N LEU A 354 12.03 -12.85 -7.16
CA LEU A 354 13.24 -12.34 -6.53
C LEU A 354 14.44 -12.40 -7.49
N MET A 355 15.41 -11.52 -7.26
CA MET A 355 16.69 -11.47 -7.96
C MET A 355 17.85 -11.46 -6.97
N ARG A 356 18.86 -12.32 -7.15
CA ARG A 356 20.05 -12.36 -6.28
C ARG A 356 20.84 -11.05 -6.34
N VAL A 357 21.26 -10.57 -5.17
CA VAL A 357 22.17 -9.44 -5.01
C VAL A 357 23.58 -9.83 -5.43
N GLY A 358 24.39 -8.85 -5.87
CA GLY A 358 25.80 -9.06 -6.23
C GLY A 358 26.06 -9.17 -7.73
N PHE A 359 25.02 -9.08 -8.55
CA PHE A 359 25.14 -9.09 -10.01
C PHE A 359 24.61 -7.79 -10.62
N PRO A 360 25.15 -7.33 -11.76
CA PRO A 360 24.55 -6.24 -12.53
C PRO A 360 23.17 -6.65 -13.03
N VAL A 361 22.15 -5.87 -12.68
CA VAL A 361 20.75 -6.11 -13.05
C VAL A 361 20.23 -4.88 -13.78
N LYS A 362 19.61 -5.09 -14.95
CA LYS A 362 18.84 -4.04 -15.62
C LYS A 362 17.34 -4.29 -15.41
N ILE A 363 16.58 -3.22 -15.21
CA ILE A 363 15.14 -3.26 -14.94
C ILE A 363 14.38 -2.31 -15.86
N ASN A 364 13.16 -2.68 -16.18
CA ASN A 364 12.22 -1.82 -16.87
C ASN A 364 11.56 -0.88 -15.87
N CYS A 365 11.79 0.43 -16.03
CA CYS A 365 11.28 1.46 -15.12
C CYS A 365 10.06 2.20 -15.67
N LYS A 366 9.35 2.90 -14.78
CA LYS A 366 8.38 3.94 -15.08
C LYS A 366 8.90 5.29 -14.57
N VAL A 367 8.58 6.34 -15.31
CA VAL A 367 8.72 7.73 -14.87
C VAL A 367 7.33 8.27 -14.60
N LEU A 368 7.04 8.65 -13.36
CA LEU A 368 5.76 9.25 -12.96
C LEU A 368 5.99 10.72 -12.63
N ILE A 369 5.13 11.61 -13.13
CA ILE A 369 5.27 13.05 -12.92
C ILE A 369 4.02 13.55 -12.22
N TYR A 370 4.20 14.23 -11.09
CA TYR A 370 3.13 14.88 -10.34
C TYR A 370 3.46 16.35 -10.16
N LYS A 371 2.52 17.21 -10.57
CA LYS A 371 2.56 18.65 -10.28
C LYS A 371 2.03 18.88 -8.88
N THR A 372 2.79 19.59 -8.05
CA THR A 372 2.34 20.00 -6.71
C THR A 372 1.38 21.19 -6.76
N ASN A 373 0.86 21.58 -5.59
CA ASN A 373 0.03 22.75 -5.38
C ASN A 373 0.81 23.99 -4.91
N LYS A 374 2.15 23.97 -4.98
CA LYS A 374 3.00 25.13 -4.64
C LYS A 374 2.74 26.30 -5.61
N ALA A 375 3.07 27.52 -5.16
CA ALA A 375 2.83 28.75 -5.91
C ALA A 375 3.56 28.78 -7.27
N PHE A 376 4.81 28.31 -7.27
CA PHE A 376 5.61 28.11 -8.48
C PHE A 376 5.50 26.68 -8.98
N LEU A 377 5.84 26.44 -10.25
CA LEU A 377 5.77 25.11 -10.81
C LEU A 377 6.79 24.21 -10.14
N THR A 378 6.29 23.28 -9.33
CA THR A 378 7.10 22.22 -8.75
C THR A 378 6.56 20.87 -9.22
N LEU A 379 7.44 20.04 -9.78
CA LEU A 379 7.14 18.69 -10.22
C LEU A 379 7.89 17.69 -9.34
N HIS A 380 7.19 16.66 -8.88
CA HIS A 380 7.81 15.46 -8.35
C HIS A 380 7.90 14.42 -9.48
N VAL A 381 9.12 14.07 -9.88
CA VAL A 381 9.42 13.14 -10.98
C VAL A 381 9.99 11.86 -10.39
N TYR A 382 9.14 10.85 -10.22
CA TYR A 382 9.50 9.55 -9.67
C TYR A 382 10.10 8.63 -10.74
N LEU A 383 11.18 7.94 -10.41
CA LEU A 383 11.79 6.88 -11.20
C LEU A 383 11.68 5.56 -10.44
N ILE A 384 10.70 4.73 -10.82
CA ILE A 384 10.38 3.49 -10.10
C ILE A 384 10.43 2.27 -11.02
N PRO A 385 10.62 1.05 -10.47
CA PRO A 385 10.33 -0.19 -11.18
C PRO A 385 8.85 -0.26 -11.63
N ARG A 386 8.52 -1.18 -12.53
CA ARG A 386 7.13 -1.44 -12.96
C ARG A 386 6.30 -2.18 -11.88
N ASP A 387 6.34 -1.69 -10.65
CA ASP A 387 5.59 -2.23 -9.52
C ASP A 387 4.21 -1.54 -9.40
N PRO A 388 3.09 -2.26 -9.60
CA PRO A 388 1.75 -1.72 -9.43
C PRO A 388 1.44 -1.26 -8.01
N ALA A 389 1.92 -1.96 -6.97
CA ALA A 389 1.66 -1.60 -5.58
C ALA A 389 2.31 -0.26 -5.24
N LEU A 390 3.62 -0.14 -5.53
CA LEU A 390 4.36 1.10 -5.34
C LEU A 390 3.78 2.27 -6.15
N GLN A 391 3.39 2.02 -7.41
CA GLN A 391 2.75 3.04 -8.24
C GLN A 391 1.44 3.53 -7.60
N GLN A 392 0.63 2.62 -7.04
CA GLN A 392 -0.61 2.98 -6.36
C GLN A 392 -0.35 3.77 -5.08
N THR A 393 0.65 3.40 -4.27
CA THR A 393 1.05 4.15 -3.07
C THR A 393 1.45 5.60 -3.41
N ILE A 394 2.30 5.78 -4.42
CA ILE A 394 2.72 7.11 -4.86
C ILE A 394 1.52 7.92 -5.37
N LYS A 395 0.63 7.28 -6.14
CA LYS A 395 -0.59 7.93 -6.65
C LYS A 395 -1.51 8.38 -5.51
N ASN A 396 -1.75 7.52 -4.51
CA ASN A 396 -2.60 7.83 -3.36
C ASN A 396 -2.01 8.98 -2.53
N ARG A 397 -0.70 8.94 -2.24
CA ARG A 397 0.00 10.04 -1.54
C ARG A 397 -0.14 11.35 -2.32
N ALA A 398 0.15 11.33 -3.62
CA ALA A 398 0.03 12.52 -4.48
C ALA A 398 -1.41 13.08 -4.48
N LEU A 399 -2.42 12.23 -4.64
CA LEU A 399 -3.83 12.66 -4.64
C LEU A 399 -4.26 13.23 -3.29
N SER A 400 -3.84 12.62 -2.18
CA SER A 400 -4.12 13.13 -0.83
C SER A 400 -3.52 14.52 -0.58
N SER A 401 -2.38 14.83 -1.22
CA SER A 401 -1.75 16.16 -1.20
C SER A 401 -2.31 17.13 -2.25
N GLY A 402 -3.31 16.73 -3.04
CA GLY A 402 -3.90 17.56 -4.10
C GLY A 402 -3.04 17.70 -5.36
N TYR A 403 -2.05 16.82 -5.54
CA TYR A 403 -1.14 16.86 -6.69
C TYR A 403 -1.83 16.32 -7.94
N LYS A 404 -1.39 16.79 -9.10
CA LYS A 404 -1.95 16.41 -10.40
C LYS A 404 -0.95 15.61 -11.22
N SER A 405 -1.36 14.42 -11.68
CA SER A 405 -0.51 13.59 -12.53
C SER A 405 -0.36 14.21 -13.93
N ILE A 406 0.86 14.25 -14.44
CA ILE A 406 1.18 14.59 -15.83
C ILE A 406 1.61 13.30 -16.54
N PRO A 407 0.72 12.65 -17.31
CA PRO A 407 1.05 11.38 -17.96
C PRO A 407 2.08 11.58 -19.08
N LYS A 408 3.17 10.82 -19.03
CA LYS A 408 4.18 10.75 -20.11
C LYS A 408 4.58 9.30 -20.37
N PRO A 409 4.95 8.95 -21.62
CA PRO A 409 5.46 7.63 -21.94
C PRO A 409 6.74 7.33 -21.15
N TYR A 410 6.92 6.08 -20.73
CA TYR A 410 8.05 5.62 -19.92
C TYR A 410 9.34 5.42 -20.75
N PRO A 411 10.49 5.17 -20.10
CA PRO A 411 11.70 4.73 -20.80
C PRO A 411 11.48 3.41 -21.54
N GLU A 412 11.96 3.33 -22.78
CA GLU A 412 11.88 2.12 -23.61
C GLU A 412 13.00 1.12 -23.28
N LYS A 413 14.18 1.64 -22.94
CA LYS A 413 15.35 0.83 -22.60
C LYS A 413 15.36 0.53 -21.09
N SER A 414 15.78 -0.69 -20.75
CA SER A 414 16.01 -1.08 -19.37
C SER A 414 17.14 -0.27 -18.74
N LEU A 415 16.99 0.10 -17.47
CA LEU A 415 17.95 0.88 -16.70
C LEU A 415 18.69 -0.01 -15.71
N LYS A 416 19.98 0.21 -15.54
CA LYS A 416 20.80 -0.59 -14.63
C LYS A 416 20.59 -0.17 -13.17
N MET A 417 20.29 -1.14 -12.32
CA MET A 417 20.19 -0.96 -10.88
C MET A 417 21.54 -0.50 -10.30
N HIS A 418 21.48 0.33 -9.27
CA HIS A 418 22.61 0.95 -8.58
C HIS A 418 23.47 1.92 -9.40
N ASP A 419 23.18 2.12 -10.68
CA ASP A 419 23.76 3.23 -11.45
C ASP A 419 23.15 4.57 -11.01
N ARG A 420 23.87 5.65 -11.30
CA ARG A 420 23.46 7.02 -10.99
C ARG A 420 22.82 7.69 -12.21
N PHE A 421 21.73 8.38 -11.97
CA PHE A 421 20.98 9.12 -12.97
C PHE A 421 20.91 10.59 -12.60
N ILE A 422 20.86 11.45 -13.61
CA ILE A 422 20.68 12.89 -13.50
C ILE A 422 19.42 13.25 -14.29
N LEU A 423 18.54 14.04 -13.69
CA LEU A 423 17.43 14.67 -14.39
C LEU A 423 17.81 16.12 -14.70
N THR A 424 17.50 16.56 -15.92
CA THR A 424 17.72 17.94 -16.38
C THR A 424 16.47 18.49 -17.01
N ALA A 425 16.27 19.80 -16.91
CA ALA A 425 15.24 20.54 -17.63
C ALA A 425 15.92 21.55 -18.56
N ASP A 426 15.42 21.71 -19.79
CA ASP A 426 15.96 22.70 -20.75
C ASP A 426 15.31 24.09 -20.58
N VAL A 427 15.21 24.55 -19.33
CA VAL A 427 14.75 25.89 -18.96
C VAL A 427 15.73 26.48 -17.94
N ASP A 428 16.17 27.71 -18.17
CA ASP A 428 17.28 28.33 -17.42
C ASP A 428 16.97 28.52 -15.93
N SER A 429 15.69 28.72 -15.59
CA SER A 429 15.24 28.88 -14.20
C SER A 429 14.92 27.55 -13.50
N ALA A 430 15.26 26.40 -14.09
CA ALA A 430 14.98 25.11 -13.46
C ALA A 430 16.03 24.74 -12.42
N GLU A 431 15.55 24.43 -11.22
CA GLU A 431 16.32 23.80 -10.17
C GLU A 431 15.86 22.36 -10.03
N VAL A 432 16.81 21.41 -10.09
CA VAL A 432 16.52 19.97 -9.98
C VAL A 432 17.27 19.38 -8.80
N TYR A 433 16.52 18.79 -7.87
CA TYR A 433 17.05 18.13 -6.68
C TYR A 433 16.51 16.70 -6.55
N PRO A 434 17.31 15.70 -6.17
CA PRO A 434 18.77 15.76 -6.01
C PRO A 434 19.49 15.87 -7.36
N GLU A 435 20.73 16.36 -7.36
CA GLU A 435 21.56 16.46 -8.58
C GLU A 435 21.79 15.09 -9.24
N LYS A 436 22.05 14.08 -8.40
CA LYS A 436 22.27 12.69 -8.80
C LYS A 436 21.46 11.77 -7.89
N LEU A 437 20.81 10.80 -8.50
CA LEU A 437 20.00 9.80 -7.81
C LEU A 437 20.50 8.41 -8.18
N LYS A 438 20.69 7.54 -7.19
CA LYS A 438 21.10 6.15 -7.39
C LYS A 438 19.85 5.29 -7.55
N LEU A 439 19.71 4.59 -8.68
CA LEU A 439 18.55 3.72 -8.90
C LEU A 439 18.56 2.55 -7.90
N ILE A 440 17.60 2.53 -6.98
CA ILE A 440 17.41 1.50 -5.96
C ILE A 440 15.92 1.15 -5.89
N TYR A 441 15.62 -0.03 -5.35
CA TYR A 441 14.26 -0.38 -4.95
C TYR A 441 14.08 0.07 -3.51
N ASP A 442 13.25 1.09 -3.28
CA ASP A 442 12.82 1.51 -1.94
C ASP A 442 11.33 1.87 -2.03
N SER A 443 10.49 1.14 -1.30
CA SER A 443 9.05 1.39 -1.26
C SER A 443 8.66 2.49 -0.26
N ARG A 444 9.50 2.75 0.75
CA ARG A 444 9.26 3.73 1.82
C ARG A 444 9.62 5.14 1.36
N ASP A 445 10.79 5.28 0.74
CA ASP A 445 11.27 6.53 0.16
C ASP A 445 11.62 6.35 -1.32
N PRO A 446 10.61 6.32 -2.21
CA PRO A 446 10.82 6.00 -3.61
C PRO A 446 11.61 7.10 -4.30
N ASN A 447 12.59 6.69 -5.10
CA ASN A 447 13.42 7.57 -5.91
C ASN A 447 12.62 8.63 -6.69
N PHE A 448 12.79 9.91 -6.34
CA PHE A 448 12.21 11.03 -7.09
C PHE A 448 13.13 12.24 -7.16
N TYR A 449 12.88 13.08 -8.16
CA TYR A 449 13.44 14.42 -8.29
C TYR A 449 12.35 15.45 -8.04
N GLU A 450 12.65 16.48 -7.25
CA GLU A 450 11.94 17.75 -7.28
C GLU A 450 12.50 18.61 -8.41
N VAL A 451 11.63 19.05 -9.31
CA VAL A 451 11.94 20.04 -10.35
C VAL A 451 11.16 21.30 -10.03
N PHE A 452 11.86 22.37 -9.66
CA PHE A 452 11.31 23.68 -9.42
C PHE A 452 11.56 24.58 -10.63
N VAL A 453 10.53 25.27 -11.10
CA VAL A 453 10.61 26.28 -12.15
C VAL A 453 9.81 27.50 -11.69
N GLU A 454 10.49 28.62 -11.47
CA GLU A 454 9.86 29.85 -10.97
C GLU A 454 8.82 30.38 -11.96
N ASN A 455 9.20 30.58 -13.22
CA ASN A 455 8.34 31.17 -14.25
C ASN A 455 8.30 30.31 -15.52
N PRO A 456 7.52 29.21 -15.55
CA PRO A 456 7.38 28.37 -16.72
C PRO A 456 6.42 29.04 -17.71
N ASP A 457 6.91 29.98 -18.48
CA ASP A 457 6.14 30.70 -19.51
C ASP A 457 6.03 29.90 -20.82
N SER A 458 6.69 28.75 -20.92
CA SER A 458 6.89 27.98 -22.16
C SER A 458 6.94 26.47 -21.94
N ASN A 459 6.86 25.73 -23.04
CA ASN A 459 7.09 24.28 -23.01
C ASN A 459 8.57 24.04 -22.73
N PHE A 460 8.88 23.05 -21.89
CA PHE A 460 10.25 22.60 -21.65
C PHE A 460 10.31 21.07 -21.73
N LYS A 461 11.50 20.49 -21.71
CA LYS A 461 11.78 19.07 -21.77
C LYS A 461 12.50 18.65 -20.53
N LEU A 462 12.06 17.53 -19.97
CA LEU A 462 12.80 16.79 -18.98
C LEU A 462 13.62 15.71 -19.67
N THR A 463 14.90 15.62 -19.33
CA THR A 463 15.83 14.59 -19.81
C THR A 463 16.48 13.87 -18.65
N LEU A 464 16.21 12.58 -18.52
CA LEU A 464 16.89 11.66 -17.64
C LEU A 464 18.10 11.08 -18.38
N LYS A 465 19.28 11.14 -17.77
CA LYS A 465 20.54 10.68 -18.35
C LYS A 465 21.38 9.89 -17.33
N ASN A 466 22.21 9.00 -17.84
CA ASN A 466 23.29 8.36 -17.09
C ASN A 466 24.65 8.66 -17.76
N GLU A 467 25.71 7.99 -17.34
CA GLU A 467 27.06 8.16 -17.91
C GLU A 467 27.12 7.84 -19.42
N SER A 468 26.21 6.99 -19.92
CA SER A 468 26.12 6.64 -21.34
C SER A 468 25.31 7.63 -22.18
N GLY A 469 24.69 8.65 -21.56
CA GLY A 469 23.90 9.67 -22.23
C GLY A 469 22.41 9.64 -21.87
N PRO A 470 21.55 10.28 -22.70
CA PRO A 470 20.12 10.39 -22.40
C PRO A 470 19.42 9.03 -22.55
N VAL A 471 18.64 8.66 -21.51
CA VAL A 471 17.86 7.41 -21.48
C VAL A 471 16.36 7.66 -21.63
N TRP A 472 15.90 8.88 -21.35
CA TRP A 472 14.51 9.28 -21.50
C TRP A 472 14.42 10.81 -21.63
N THR A 473 13.70 11.30 -22.65
CA THR A 473 13.45 12.73 -22.85
C THR A 473 11.99 12.93 -23.22
N ARG A 474 11.28 13.82 -22.51
CA ARG A 474 9.88 14.16 -22.81
C ARG A 474 9.60 15.64 -22.59
N ALA A 475 8.78 16.22 -23.47
CA ALA A 475 8.28 17.58 -23.35
C ALA A 475 7.16 17.67 -22.30
N ILE A 476 7.28 18.64 -21.40
CA ILE A 476 6.26 19.15 -20.49
C ILE A 476 5.66 20.39 -21.14
N ARG A 477 4.43 20.25 -21.62
CA ARG A 477 3.70 21.33 -22.30
C ARG A 477 3.12 22.27 -21.27
N ARG A 478 2.97 23.53 -21.63
CA ARG A 478 2.35 24.56 -20.80
C ARG A 478 0.98 24.13 -20.27
N ASP A 479 0.17 23.57 -21.15
CA ASP A 479 -1.18 23.09 -20.82
C ASP A 479 -1.18 21.87 -19.88
N ASP A 480 -0.05 21.14 -19.76
CA ASP A 480 0.04 20.00 -18.85
C ASP A 480 0.09 20.45 -17.37
N TYR A 481 0.57 21.67 -17.10
CA TYR A 481 0.71 22.20 -15.74
C TYR A 481 -0.10 23.46 -15.47
N LEU A 482 -0.63 24.14 -16.49
CA LEU A 482 -1.65 25.17 -16.30
C LEU A 482 -3.00 24.52 -16.00
N ASN A 483 -3.61 24.98 -14.92
CA ASN A 483 -4.81 24.37 -14.38
C ASN A 483 -6.02 25.26 -14.69
N THR A 484 -6.77 24.91 -15.74
CA THR A 484 -7.89 25.72 -16.25
C THR A 484 -9.04 25.91 -15.25
N ASP A 485 -9.09 25.12 -14.17
CA ASP A 485 -10.15 25.19 -13.14
C ASP A 485 -9.74 25.75 -11.77
N VAL A 486 -8.44 25.90 -11.46
CA VAL A 486 -7.99 26.39 -10.13
C VAL A 486 -7.61 27.87 -10.15
N SER A 487 -7.31 28.45 -11.33
CA SER A 487 -7.10 29.90 -11.43
C SER A 487 -8.37 30.71 -11.16
N LYS A 488 -9.56 30.10 -11.20
CA LYS A 488 -10.85 30.75 -10.92
C LYS A 488 -11.20 30.91 -9.44
N VAL A 489 -10.58 30.14 -8.53
CA VAL A 489 -10.94 30.14 -7.10
C VAL A 489 -9.87 30.80 -6.22
N ALA A 490 -8.59 30.78 -6.64
CA ALA A 490 -7.48 31.27 -5.83
C ALA A 490 -7.53 32.80 -5.58
N TYR A 491 -7.64 33.63 -6.63
CA TYR A 491 -7.58 35.09 -6.44
C TYR A 491 -8.85 35.68 -5.82
N ASP A 492 -10.03 35.07 -6.04
CA ASP A 492 -11.25 35.47 -5.35
C ASP A 492 -11.18 35.14 -3.84
N THR A 493 -10.65 33.96 -3.50
CA THR A 493 -10.43 33.55 -2.11
C THR A 493 -9.43 34.47 -1.42
N GLU A 494 -8.35 34.88 -2.12
CA GLU A 494 -7.37 35.84 -1.59
C GLU A 494 -7.96 37.24 -1.35
N LEU A 495 -8.71 37.79 -2.32
CA LEU A 495 -9.40 39.07 -2.09
C LEU A 495 -10.43 38.99 -0.97
N SER A 496 -11.12 37.84 -0.83
CA SER A 496 -12.04 37.59 0.28
C SER A 496 -11.30 37.58 1.63
N ARG A 497 -10.14 36.94 1.69
CA ARG A 497 -9.29 36.82 2.89
C ARG A 497 -8.77 38.19 3.34
N VAL A 498 -8.26 39.01 2.42
CA VAL A 498 -7.64 40.30 2.75
C VAL A 498 -8.65 41.44 2.88
N ARG A 499 -9.93 41.22 2.55
CA ARG A 499 -11.00 42.24 2.53
C ARG A 499 -11.03 43.12 3.77
N PHE A 500 -10.93 42.51 4.95
CA PHE A 500 -10.97 43.23 6.21
C PHE A 500 -9.73 44.10 6.42
N GLY A 501 -8.53 43.53 6.24
CA GLY A 501 -7.27 44.23 6.39
C GLY A 501 -7.12 45.37 5.38
N PHE A 502 -7.51 45.13 4.13
CA PHE A 502 -7.48 46.14 3.07
C PHE A 502 -8.35 47.33 3.44
N ALA A 503 -9.59 47.10 3.87
CA ALA A 503 -10.51 48.19 4.25
C ALA A 503 -10.04 49.02 5.45
N GLN A 504 -9.25 48.43 6.36
CA GLN A 504 -8.68 49.14 7.50
C GLN A 504 -7.46 49.99 7.15
N ARG A 505 -6.62 49.53 6.21
CA ARG A 505 -5.26 50.06 6.04
C ARG A 505 -5.08 50.86 4.76
N VAL A 506 -5.83 50.56 3.70
CA VAL A 506 -5.68 51.26 2.42
C VAL A 506 -5.91 52.76 2.56
N SER A 507 -5.11 53.57 1.87
CA SER A 507 -5.29 55.02 1.83
C SER A 507 -6.39 55.41 0.84
N ARG A 508 -6.99 56.60 0.98
CA ARG A 508 -7.97 57.10 0.00
C ARG A 508 -7.35 57.27 -1.40
N GLU A 509 -6.07 57.63 -1.43
CA GLU A 509 -5.30 57.80 -2.66
C GLU A 509 -5.17 56.49 -3.42
N VAL A 510 -4.74 55.41 -2.74
CA VAL A 510 -4.61 54.08 -3.35
C VAL A 510 -5.97 53.54 -3.82
N ILE A 511 -7.07 53.81 -3.12
CA ILE A 511 -8.41 53.43 -3.60
C ILE A 511 -8.73 54.12 -4.94
N ASN A 512 -8.47 55.43 -5.06
CA ASN A 512 -8.76 56.16 -6.29
C ASN A 512 -7.88 55.69 -7.46
N GLN A 513 -6.59 55.47 -7.19
CA GLN A 513 -5.65 54.92 -8.19
C GLN A 513 -6.10 53.54 -8.66
N LEU A 514 -6.53 52.65 -7.76
CA LEU A 514 -7.06 51.35 -8.12
C LEU A 514 -8.37 51.43 -8.92
N LEU A 515 -9.24 52.41 -8.63
CA LEU A 515 -10.46 52.63 -9.40
C LEU A 515 -10.13 53.04 -10.84
N ASP A 516 -9.10 53.86 -11.04
CA ASP A 516 -8.64 54.29 -12.35
C ASP A 516 -7.97 53.13 -13.11
N ASP A 517 -7.03 52.42 -12.47
CA ASP A 517 -6.32 51.27 -13.07
C ASP A 517 -7.29 50.16 -13.49
N LEU A 518 -8.30 49.86 -12.65
CA LEU A 518 -9.31 48.85 -12.95
C LEU A 518 -10.31 49.29 -14.02
N SER A 519 -10.51 50.59 -14.20
CA SER A 519 -11.37 51.11 -15.27
C SER A 519 -10.62 51.11 -16.62
N GLU A 520 -9.33 51.45 -16.61
CA GLU A 520 -8.44 51.35 -17.77
C GLU A 520 -8.34 49.90 -18.27
N ASP A 521 -8.27 48.94 -17.33
CA ASP A 521 -8.27 47.50 -17.63
C ASP A 521 -9.63 46.91 -18.04
N GLY A 522 -10.68 47.73 -18.08
CA GLY A 522 -12.06 47.32 -18.43
C GLY A 522 -12.74 46.44 -17.38
N VAL A 523 -12.25 46.42 -16.14
CA VAL A 523 -12.84 45.64 -15.03
C VAL A 523 -14.05 46.35 -14.43
N LEU A 524 -13.98 47.68 -14.30
CA LEU A 524 -15.07 48.54 -13.85
C LEU A 524 -15.60 49.37 -15.02
N ASN A 525 -16.91 49.58 -15.07
CA ASN A 525 -17.51 50.57 -15.97
C ASN A 525 -17.66 51.94 -15.27
N ASP A 526 -17.94 52.97 -16.05
CA ASP A 526 -18.05 54.35 -15.55
C ASP A 526 -19.09 54.49 -14.43
N GLU A 527 -20.22 53.77 -14.52
CA GLU A 527 -21.27 53.80 -13.49
C GLU A 527 -20.82 53.12 -12.18
N GLU A 528 -20.10 52.00 -12.25
CA GLU A 528 -19.56 51.27 -11.11
C GLU A 528 -18.46 52.06 -10.41
N ARG A 529 -17.55 52.68 -11.18
CA ARG A 529 -16.51 53.59 -10.68
C ARG A 529 -17.13 54.75 -9.91
N GLU A 530 -18.09 55.45 -10.51
CA GLU A 530 -18.76 56.58 -9.87
C GLU A 530 -19.61 56.14 -8.67
N SER A 531 -20.28 54.97 -8.73
CA SER A 531 -21.03 54.43 -7.60
C SER A 531 -20.12 54.12 -6.39
N ILE A 532 -18.94 53.53 -6.62
CA ILE A 532 -17.97 53.23 -5.56
C ILE A 532 -17.39 54.55 -4.99
N ALA A 533 -17.10 55.52 -5.86
CA ALA A 533 -16.53 56.81 -5.50
C ALA A 533 -17.53 57.71 -4.74
N GLN A 534 -18.81 57.72 -5.12
CA GLN A 534 -19.79 58.69 -4.61
C GLN A 534 -20.70 58.17 -3.49
N ARG A 535 -21.10 56.88 -3.49
CA ARG A 535 -22.15 56.37 -2.57
C ARG A 535 -21.67 55.96 -1.17
N ASN A 536 -20.36 55.94 -0.93
CA ASN A 536 -19.77 55.42 0.31
C ASN A 536 -19.17 56.54 1.17
N ASN A 537 -19.75 56.78 2.35
CA ASN A 537 -19.42 57.90 3.25
C ASN A 537 -18.07 57.77 3.97
N THR A 538 -17.48 56.56 4.03
CA THR A 538 -16.17 56.33 4.67
C THR A 538 -15.18 55.63 3.75
N ARG A 539 -13.88 55.81 4.04
CA ARG A 539 -12.78 55.14 3.32
C ARG A 539 -12.90 53.62 3.35
N ALA A 540 -13.28 53.06 4.50
CA ALA A 540 -13.42 51.62 4.68
C ALA A 540 -14.62 51.05 3.90
N ASP A 541 -15.72 51.82 3.79
CA ASP A 541 -16.87 51.41 2.98
C ASP A 541 -16.52 51.40 1.47
N ARG A 542 -15.78 52.42 1.00
CA ARG A 542 -15.26 52.46 -0.38
C ARG A 542 -14.38 51.24 -0.69
N ALA A 543 -13.43 50.93 0.19
CA ALA A 543 -12.54 49.79 0.04
C ALA A 543 -13.30 48.45 0.03
N ARG A 544 -14.31 48.28 0.90
CA ARG A 544 -15.17 47.08 0.91
C ARG A 544 -16.01 46.96 -0.35
N CYS A 545 -16.55 48.07 -0.84
CA CYS A 545 -17.37 48.12 -2.05
C CYS A 545 -16.55 47.81 -3.30
N LEU A 546 -15.32 48.33 -3.38
CA LEU A 546 -14.36 48.02 -4.44
C LEU A 546 -14.06 46.52 -4.51
N ILE A 547 -13.65 45.91 -3.39
CA ILE A 547 -13.36 44.46 -3.34
C ILE A 547 -14.59 43.64 -3.76
N GLU A 548 -15.78 43.94 -3.22
CA GLU A 548 -16.99 43.17 -3.56
C GLU A 548 -17.39 43.29 -5.02
N THR A 549 -17.23 44.48 -5.61
CA THR A 549 -17.54 44.70 -7.03
C THR A 549 -16.58 43.91 -7.91
N VAL A 550 -15.28 43.98 -7.63
CA VAL A 550 -14.25 43.23 -8.36
C VAL A 550 -14.47 41.71 -8.24
N ARG A 551 -14.76 41.21 -7.04
CA ARG A 551 -15.03 39.79 -6.80
C ARG A 551 -16.24 39.28 -7.60
N ARG A 552 -17.31 40.07 -7.69
CA ARG A 552 -18.51 39.72 -8.49
C ARG A 552 -18.24 39.65 -9.99
N LYS A 553 -17.22 40.35 -10.49
CA LYS A 553 -16.78 40.28 -11.90
C LYS A 553 -15.98 39.01 -12.21
N GLY A 554 -15.52 38.30 -11.18
CA GLY A 554 -14.85 37.01 -11.30
C GLY A 554 -13.33 37.08 -11.18
N CYS A 555 -12.69 35.93 -11.26
CA CYS A 555 -11.32 35.77 -10.79
C CYS A 555 -10.25 36.56 -11.57
N GLU A 556 -10.46 36.80 -12.86
CA GLU A 556 -9.54 37.61 -13.66
C GLU A 556 -9.54 39.08 -13.23
N ALA A 557 -10.71 39.61 -12.84
CA ALA A 557 -10.82 40.90 -12.21
C ALA A 557 -10.11 40.92 -10.84
N SER A 558 -10.29 39.85 -10.05
CA SER A 558 -9.60 39.69 -8.75
C SER A 558 -8.08 39.66 -8.89
N ARG A 559 -7.56 38.98 -9.92
CA ARG A 559 -6.13 38.92 -10.24
C ARG A 559 -5.57 40.30 -10.61
N LYS A 560 -6.26 41.03 -11.50
CA LYS A 560 -5.87 42.38 -11.91
C LYS A 560 -5.83 43.34 -10.72
N MET A 561 -6.83 43.29 -9.82
CA MET A 561 -6.84 44.11 -8.61
C MET A 561 -5.65 43.81 -7.68
N ILE A 562 -5.30 42.54 -7.48
CA ILE A 562 -4.14 42.18 -6.65
C ILE A 562 -2.84 42.68 -7.29
N SER A 563 -2.70 42.56 -8.61
CA SER A 563 -1.55 43.05 -9.37
C SER A 563 -1.38 44.58 -9.25
N HIS A 564 -2.47 45.35 -9.42
CA HIS A 564 -2.44 46.81 -9.28
C HIS A 564 -2.16 47.24 -7.84
N LEU A 565 -2.73 46.55 -6.85
CA LEU A 565 -2.45 46.82 -5.44
C LEU A 565 -0.96 46.61 -5.12
N GLN A 566 -0.35 45.55 -5.65
CA GLN A 566 1.08 45.30 -5.51
C GLN A 566 1.92 46.41 -6.14
N SER A 567 1.55 46.88 -7.34
CA SER A 567 2.26 47.95 -8.02
C SER A 567 2.11 49.32 -7.34
N ARG A 568 0.93 49.62 -6.78
CA ARG A 568 0.61 50.94 -6.19
C ARG A 568 1.02 51.06 -4.73
N ASP A 569 0.95 49.97 -3.97
CA ASP A 569 1.29 49.95 -2.55
C ASP A 569 1.85 48.59 -2.12
N GLN A 570 3.13 48.39 -2.47
CA GLN A 570 3.87 47.17 -2.15
C GLN A 570 3.96 46.91 -0.63
N THR A 571 4.04 47.96 0.18
CA THR A 571 4.10 47.88 1.64
C THR A 571 2.78 47.33 2.18
N LEU A 572 1.66 47.88 1.76
CA LEU A 572 0.33 47.41 2.13
C LEU A 572 0.07 45.98 1.62
N SER A 573 0.47 45.65 0.40
CA SER A 573 0.37 44.28 -0.13
C SER A 573 1.11 43.27 0.77
N THR A 574 2.32 43.63 1.21
CA THR A 574 3.13 42.79 2.10
C THR A 574 2.47 42.64 3.47
N GLU A 575 1.93 43.73 4.03
CA GLU A 575 1.21 43.71 5.31
C GLU A 575 -0.09 42.89 5.28
N LEU A 576 -0.75 42.82 4.12
CA LEU A 576 -1.95 42.00 3.91
C LEU A 576 -1.62 40.52 3.66
N GLY A 577 -0.34 40.17 3.56
CA GLY A 577 0.12 38.83 3.23
C GLY A 577 -0.24 38.43 1.81
N LEU A 578 -0.29 39.39 0.87
CA LEU A 578 -0.39 39.12 -0.57
C LEU A 578 1.04 38.91 -1.08
N LEU A 579 1.37 37.67 -1.45
CA LEU A 579 2.72 37.29 -1.87
C LEU A 579 3.19 38.16 -3.05
N SER A 580 4.30 38.86 -2.85
CA SER A 580 4.90 39.78 -3.82
C SER A 580 5.45 39.00 -5.02
N GLY A 581 4.72 38.99 -6.13
CA GLY A 581 5.37 38.97 -7.44
C GLY A 581 6.11 40.30 -7.57
N ARG A 582 7.44 40.29 -7.64
CA ARG A 582 8.18 41.53 -7.92
C ARG A 582 7.78 42.03 -9.32
N PRO A 583 7.52 43.34 -9.50
CA PRO A 583 7.22 43.88 -10.82
C PRO A 583 8.49 44.05 -11.66
N VAL A 584 8.39 43.55 -12.89
CA VAL A 584 9.10 43.82 -14.17
C VAL A 584 10.62 43.97 -14.14
#